data_AF-A0A829GF65-F1
#
_entry.id   AF-A0A829GF65-F1
#
_cell.length_a   1.000
_cell.length_b   1.000
_cell.length_c   1.000
_cell.angle_alpha   90.00
_cell.angle_beta   90.00
_cell.angle_gamma   90.00
#
_symmetry.space_group_name_H-M   'P 1'
#
loop_
_entity.id
_entity.type
_entity.pdbx_description
1 polymer ?
#
loop_
_entity_poly.entity_id
_entity_poly.type
_entity_poly.pdbx_seq_one_letter_code
_entity_poly.pdbx_strand_id
1 'polypeptide(L)'
;MIMALGALLPKINDIFNWLLNLNGIVSPLSTCFLFWSYTMVRLHQDRFPTPAYTYLKNRKVGLFVGIWMLGITFLLGTLGFFPTDATAETFALMLVLNIVVPIGMVALGVLMPWIAQRQRKARNGLAFGRTTWLGFTVIILLGLVSAATYGMHVNLLNHLNPILQWSIIFVVDLVIIGVVAKVTANGRRQISTD
;
A
#
# COMPACT_ATOMS: atom_id res chain seq x y z
N MET A 1 10.63 -2.16 4.72
CA MET A 1 10.38 -0.89 3.99
C MET A 1 9.50 0.06 4.79
N ILE A 2 8.35 -0.37 5.35
CA ILE A 2 7.53 0.46 6.26
C ILE A 2 8.29 0.84 7.55
N MET A 3 9.09 -0.08 8.14
CA MET A 3 10.00 0.26 9.26
C MET A 3 11.10 1.27 8.89
N ALA A 4 11.50 1.38 7.62
CA ALA A 4 12.52 2.32 7.20
C ALA A 4 11.97 3.75 7.06
N LEU A 5 10.67 3.90 6.77
CA LEU A 5 9.98 5.19 6.80
C LEU A 5 9.80 5.72 8.24
N GLY A 6 9.72 4.82 9.23
CA GLY A 6 9.62 5.16 10.65
C GLY A 6 10.91 5.68 11.30
N ALA A 7 12.06 5.52 10.62
CA ALA A 7 13.36 5.98 11.11
C ALA A 7 13.63 7.48 10.83
N LEU A 8 12.74 8.18 10.13
CA LEU A 8 12.96 9.56 9.67
C LEU A 8 12.20 10.65 10.47
N LEU A 9 11.46 10.31 11.54
CA LEU A 9 10.64 11.26 12.32
C LEU A 9 10.63 11.00 13.85
N PRO A 10 10.37 12.01 14.70
CA PRO A 10 11.02 12.24 16.00
C PRO A 10 10.37 11.54 17.20
N LYS A 11 9.30 10.76 17.00
CA LYS A 11 8.66 9.95 18.05
C LYS A 11 8.20 8.61 17.50
N ILE A 12 9.13 7.65 17.53
CA ILE A 12 8.93 6.25 17.12
C ILE A 12 7.65 5.64 17.72
N ASN A 13 7.29 6.01 18.96
CA ASN A 13 6.12 5.49 19.67
C ASN A 13 4.79 5.84 19.00
N ASP A 14 4.63 7.07 18.51
CA ASP A 14 3.37 7.55 17.95
C ASP A 14 3.11 6.92 16.56
N ILE A 15 4.18 6.68 15.80
CA ILE A 15 4.13 5.94 14.53
C ILE A 15 3.74 4.48 14.77
N PHE A 16 4.29 3.83 15.80
CA PHE A 16 3.93 2.45 16.10
C PHE A 16 2.47 2.32 16.50
N ASN A 17 1.94 3.21 17.34
CA ASN A 17 0.52 3.22 17.69
C ASN A 17 -0.37 3.45 16.46
N TRP A 18 0.02 4.37 15.59
CA TRP A 18 -0.69 4.60 14.33
C TRP A 18 -0.64 3.39 13.39
N LEU A 19 0.53 2.75 13.23
CA LEU A 19 0.69 1.55 12.41
C LEU A 19 -0.10 0.36 12.97
N LEU A 20 -0.15 0.20 14.29
CA LEU A 20 -0.93 -0.83 14.96
C LEU A 20 -2.43 -0.63 14.72
N ASN A 21 -2.90 0.62 14.84
CA ASN A 21 -4.29 0.96 14.54
C ASN A 21 -4.62 0.70 13.06
N LEU A 22 -3.74 1.13 12.15
CA LEU A 22 -3.90 0.90 10.71
C LEU A 22 -3.92 -0.59 10.35
N ASN A 23 -3.06 -1.40 10.97
CA ASN A 23 -3.09 -2.85 10.78
C ASN A 23 -4.42 -3.46 11.24
N GLY A 24 -4.94 -2.96 12.37
CA GLY A 24 -6.25 -3.29 12.90
C GLY A 24 -7.41 -2.95 11.96
N ILE A 25 -7.26 -1.99 11.05
CA ILE A 25 -8.27 -1.63 10.04
C ILE A 25 -8.08 -2.44 8.74
N VAL A 26 -6.84 -2.52 8.25
CA VAL A 26 -6.53 -3.14 6.95
C VAL A 26 -6.80 -4.64 6.96
N SER A 27 -6.47 -5.33 8.05
CA SER A 27 -6.64 -6.78 8.15
C SER A 27 -8.13 -7.21 8.03
N PRO A 28 -9.07 -6.64 8.80
CA PRO A 28 -10.50 -6.91 8.62
C PRO A 28 -11.05 -6.54 7.24
N LEU A 29 -10.63 -5.41 6.66
CA LEU A 29 -11.08 -5.02 5.32
C LEU A 29 -10.59 -5.98 4.24
N SER A 30 -9.39 -6.53 4.39
CA SER A 30 -8.88 -7.57 3.50
C SER A 30 -9.68 -8.88 3.63
N THR A 31 -10.11 -9.25 4.84
CA THR A 31 -10.92 -10.47 5.03
C THR A 31 -12.35 -10.31 4.54
N CYS A 32 -12.89 -9.08 4.47
CA CYS A 32 -14.15 -8.82 3.76
C CYS A 32 -14.12 -9.29 2.30
N PHE A 33 -13.00 -9.08 1.58
CA PHE A 33 -12.85 -9.58 0.20
C PHE A 33 -12.86 -11.11 0.13
N LEU A 34 -12.31 -11.79 1.14
CA LEU A 34 -12.34 -13.25 1.23
C LEU A 34 -13.77 -13.75 1.43
N PHE A 35 -14.52 -13.18 2.38
CA PHE A 35 -15.92 -13.54 2.63
C PHE A 35 -16.82 -13.20 1.45
N TRP A 36 -16.56 -12.09 0.77
CA TRP A 36 -17.24 -11.72 -0.47
C TRP A 36 -17.00 -12.77 -1.56
N SER A 37 -15.74 -13.14 -1.78
CA SER A 37 -15.36 -14.16 -2.77
C SER A 37 -16.01 -15.51 -2.47
N TYR A 38 -15.99 -15.94 -1.21
CA TYR A 38 -16.67 -17.15 -0.75
C TYR A 38 -18.18 -17.12 -0.99
N THR A 39 -18.83 -16.00 -0.66
CA THR A 39 -20.27 -15.81 -0.87
C THR A 39 -20.62 -15.85 -2.35
N MET A 40 -19.82 -15.20 -3.21
CA MET A 40 -20.01 -15.18 -4.67
C MET A 40 -19.82 -16.55 -5.31
N VAL A 41 -18.81 -17.32 -4.89
CA VAL A 41 -18.59 -18.70 -5.37
C VAL A 41 -19.76 -19.61 -4.97
N ARG A 42 -20.34 -19.41 -3.79
CA ARG A 42 -21.52 -20.17 -3.32
C ARG A 42 -22.83 -19.72 -3.92
N LEU A 43 -22.91 -18.50 -4.45
CA LEU A 43 -24.07 -18.03 -5.20
C LEU A 43 -24.07 -18.58 -6.64
N HIS A 44 -22.89 -18.69 -7.25
CA HIS A 44 -22.71 -19.13 -8.63
C HIS A 44 -22.10 -20.54 -8.73
N GLN A 45 -22.60 -21.50 -7.93
CA GLN A 45 -22.07 -22.87 -7.92
C GLN A 45 -22.19 -23.58 -9.28
N ASP A 46 -23.11 -23.15 -10.14
CA ASP A 46 -23.29 -23.70 -11.49
C ASP A 46 -22.14 -23.38 -12.45
N ARG A 47 -21.33 -22.34 -12.15
CA ARG A 47 -20.22 -21.88 -13.01
C ARG A 47 -18.84 -22.35 -12.55
N PHE A 48 -18.71 -22.86 -11.33
CA PHE A 48 -17.43 -23.21 -10.74
C PHE A 48 -17.38 -24.70 -10.39
N PRO A 49 -16.30 -25.42 -10.69
CA PRO A 49 -16.17 -26.83 -10.35
C PRO A 49 -16.35 -27.03 -8.85
N THR A 50 -17.08 -28.08 -8.46
CA THR A 50 -17.30 -28.42 -7.06
C THR A 50 -15.94 -28.60 -6.37
N PRO A 51 -15.64 -27.82 -5.32
CA PRO A 51 -14.34 -27.91 -4.67
C PRO A 51 -14.12 -29.30 -4.07
N ALA A 52 -12.87 -29.77 -4.09
CA ALA A 52 -12.45 -31.08 -3.56
C ALA A 52 -12.80 -31.29 -2.08
N TYR A 53 -13.14 -30.22 -1.35
CA TYR A 53 -13.58 -30.26 0.03
C TYR A 53 -14.69 -29.23 0.29
N THR A 54 -15.83 -29.70 0.79
CA THR A 54 -16.99 -28.88 1.15
C THR A 54 -17.28 -29.03 2.64
N TYR A 55 -16.92 -28.03 3.44
CA TYR A 55 -17.18 -28.02 4.89
C TYR A 55 -18.68 -27.92 5.23
N LEU A 56 -19.45 -27.20 4.41
CA LEU A 56 -20.89 -27.04 4.56
C LEU A 56 -21.61 -27.63 3.35
N LYS A 57 -22.24 -28.80 3.53
CA LYS A 57 -23.06 -29.45 2.50
C LYS A 57 -24.33 -28.67 2.16
N ASN A 58 -24.84 -27.85 3.10
CA ASN A 58 -26.07 -27.10 2.88
C ASN A 58 -25.80 -25.68 2.34
N ARG A 59 -26.21 -25.44 1.10
CA ARG A 59 -26.02 -24.17 0.36
C ARG A 59 -26.56 -22.95 1.12
N LYS A 60 -27.77 -23.06 1.69
CA LYS A 60 -28.45 -21.94 2.36
C LYS A 60 -27.73 -21.49 3.63
N VAL A 61 -27.35 -22.45 4.49
CA VAL A 61 -26.56 -22.17 5.70
C VAL A 61 -25.20 -21.59 5.33
N GLY A 62 -24.64 -22.12 4.26
CA GLY A 62 -23.35 -21.68 3.74
C GLY A 62 -23.31 -20.23 3.27
N LEU A 63 -24.37 -19.81 2.58
CA LEU A 63 -24.56 -18.44 2.12
C LEU A 63 -24.87 -17.51 3.30
N PHE A 64 -25.73 -17.93 4.23
CA PHE A 64 -26.09 -17.15 5.41
C PHE A 64 -24.87 -16.83 6.27
N VAL A 65 -24.04 -17.83 6.60
CA VAL A 65 -22.83 -17.62 7.40
C VAL A 65 -21.84 -16.68 6.68
N GLY A 66 -21.68 -16.82 5.36
CA GLY A 66 -20.81 -15.95 4.57
C GLY A 66 -21.25 -14.48 4.61
N ILE A 67 -22.54 -14.23 4.38
CA ILE A 67 -23.12 -12.88 4.42
C ILE A 67 -23.07 -12.30 5.84
N TRP A 68 -23.35 -13.12 6.85
CA TRP A 68 -23.33 -12.70 8.26
C TRP A 68 -21.92 -12.32 8.74
N MET A 69 -20.92 -13.16 8.44
CA MET A 69 -19.52 -12.85 8.76
C MET A 69 -19.05 -11.62 7.98
N LEU A 70 -19.40 -11.48 6.70
CA LEU A 70 -19.10 -10.29 5.92
C LEU A 70 -19.69 -9.03 6.56
N GLY A 71 -20.96 -9.06 6.95
CA GLY A 71 -21.62 -7.92 7.57
C GLY A 71 -20.96 -7.49 8.88
N ILE A 72 -20.64 -8.45 9.75
CA ILE A 72 -19.97 -8.16 11.04
C ILE A 72 -18.56 -7.64 10.83
N THR A 73 -17.77 -8.28 9.97
CA THR A 73 -16.39 -7.85 9.68
C THR A 73 -16.36 -6.48 9.03
N PHE A 74 -17.30 -6.20 8.12
CA PHE A 74 -17.43 -4.88 7.50
C PHE A 74 -17.82 -3.82 8.52
N LEU A 75 -18.81 -4.08 9.38
CA LEU A 75 -19.19 -3.15 10.45
C LEU A 75 -18.00 -2.83 11.37
N LEU A 76 -17.32 -3.85 11.88
CA LEU A 76 -16.14 -3.69 12.76
C LEU A 76 -14.99 -2.97 12.06
N GLY A 77 -14.70 -3.31 10.79
CA GLY A 77 -13.68 -2.65 9.99
C GLY A 77 -14.02 -1.18 9.71
N THR A 78 -15.31 -0.84 9.56
CA THR A 78 -15.75 0.53 9.32
C THR A 78 -15.71 1.38 10.59
N LEU A 79 -16.03 0.78 11.74
CA LEU A 79 -15.87 1.42 13.04
C LEU A 79 -14.39 1.66 13.38
N GLY A 80 -13.49 0.80 12.88
CA GLY A 80 -12.05 0.96 13.04
C GLY A 80 -11.47 2.23 12.39
N PHE A 81 -12.17 2.85 11.43
CA PHE A 81 -11.70 4.12 10.84
C PHE A 81 -11.71 5.29 11.84
N PHE A 82 -12.53 5.25 12.88
CA PHE A 82 -12.57 6.28 13.90
C PHE A 82 -11.29 6.21 14.75
N PRO A 83 -10.43 7.25 14.71
CA PRO A 83 -9.20 7.23 15.48
C PRO A 83 -9.52 7.42 16.96
N THR A 84 -9.19 6.41 17.77
CA THR A 84 -9.38 6.42 19.24
C THR A 84 -8.29 7.20 19.98
N ASP A 85 -7.14 7.45 19.34
CA ASP A 85 -5.92 7.94 20.00
C ASP A 85 -5.30 9.16 19.27
N ALA A 86 -6.11 10.18 18.97
CA ALA A 86 -5.61 11.39 18.31
C ALA A 86 -5.90 12.67 19.13
N THR A 87 -4.85 13.45 19.37
CA THR A 87 -4.94 14.86 19.80
C THR A 87 -5.66 15.71 18.73
N ALA A 88 -6.40 16.74 19.16
CA ALA A 88 -7.28 17.55 18.32
C ALA A 88 -6.63 18.13 17.05
N GLU A 89 -5.31 18.40 17.09
CA GLU A 89 -4.57 18.97 15.95
C GLU A 89 -4.17 17.94 14.87
N THR A 90 -3.97 16.66 15.25
CA THR A 90 -3.58 15.56 14.34
C THR A 90 -4.74 14.66 13.96
N PHE A 91 -5.91 14.81 14.58
CA PHE A 91 -7.10 13.99 14.34
C PHE A 91 -7.52 13.98 12.86
N ALA A 92 -7.59 15.15 12.23
CA ALA A 92 -7.98 15.26 10.83
C ALA A 92 -6.99 14.55 9.89
N LEU A 93 -5.69 14.66 10.18
CA LEU A 93 -4.64 14.05 9.38
C LEU A 93 -4.59 12.53 9.57
N MET A 94 -4.75 12.04 10.81
CA MET A 94 -4.82 10.59 11.09
C MET A 94 -6.07 9.95 10.50
N LEU A 95 -7.22 10.62 10.55
CA LEU A 95 -8.46 10.16 9.93
C LEU A 95 -8.31 10.04 8.40
N VAL A 96 -7.76 11.08 7.75
CA VAL A 96 -7.49 11.05 6.31
C VAL A 96 -6.53 9.92 5.97
N LEU A 97 -5.46 9.74 6.74
CA LEU A 97 -4.45 8.72 6.48
C LEU A 97 -5.00 7.29 6.70
N ASN A 98 -5.84 7.09 7.72
CA ASN A 98 -6.52 5.82 7.98
C ASN A 98 -7.53 5.44 6.89
N ILE A 99 -8.00 6.39 6.08
CA ILE A 99 -8.87 6.12 4.92
C ILE A 99 -8.04 5.96 3.65
N VAL A 100 -7.11 6.88 3.40
CA VAL A 100 -6.31 6.93 2.17
C VAL A 100 -5.36 5.74 2.07
N VAL A 101 -4.74 5.30 3.17
CA VAL A 101 -3.76 4.20 3.12
C VAL A 101 -4.43 2.86 2.78
N PRO A 102 -5.53 2.42 3.41
CA PRO A 102 -6.23 1.21 2.99
C PRO A 102 -6.70 1.26 1.53
N ILE A 103 -7.20 2.40 1.05
CA ILE A 103 -7.57 2.59 -0.36
C ILE A 103 -6.35 2.43 -1.26
N GLY A 104 -5.22 3.04 -0.89
CA GLY A 104 -3.95 2.89 -1.60
C GLY A 104 -3.47 1.43 -1.64
N MET A 105 -3.60 0.69 -0.54
CA MET A 105 -3.25 -0.73 -0.47
C MET A 105 -4.14 -1.58 -1.40
N VAL A 106 -5.45 -1.31 -1.45
CA VAL A 106 -6.36 -1.98 -2.40
C VAL A 106 -5.99 -1.64 -3.84
N ALA A 107 -5.69 -0.37 -4.14
CA ALA A 107 -5.27 0.07 -5.46
C ALA A 107 -3.97 -0.62 -5.90
N LEU A 108 -2.98 -0.75 -5.00
CA LEU A 108 -1.75 -1.50 -5.25
C LEU A 108 -2.02 -2.99 -5.48
N GLY A 109 -2.97 -3.60 -4.78
CA GLY A 109 -3.40 -4.97 -5.00
C GLY A 109 -3.96 -5.21 -6.41
N VAL A 110 -4.76 -4.26 -6.91
CA VAL A 110 -5.33 -4.30 -8.27
C VAL A 110 -4.32 -3.91 -9.36
N LEU A 111 -3.27 -3.16 -8.98
CA LEU A 111 -2.24 -2.70 -9.90
C LEU A 111 -1.51 -3.87 -10.59
N MET A 112 -1.14 -4.92 -9.83
CA MET A 112 -0.43 -6.08 -10.40
C MET A 112 -1.24 -6.82 -11.48
N PRO A 113 -2.51 -7.24 -11.24
CA PRO A 113 -3.37 -7.81 -12.28
C PRO A 113 -3.55 -6.89 -13.49
N TRP A 114 -3.68 -5.58 -13.26
CA TRP A 114 -3.83 -4.61 -14.34
C TRP A 114 -2.59 -4.51 -15.22
N ILE A 115 -1.39 -4.48 -14.61
CA ILE A 115 -0.11 -4.53 -15.33
C ILE A 115 0.00 -5.82 -16.16
N ALA A 116 -0.36 -6.97 -15.59
CA ALA A 116 -0.32 -8.25 -16.28
C ALA A 116 -1.29 -8.30 -17.49
N GLN A 117 -2.50 -7.76 -17.35
CA GLN A 117 -3.43 -7.65 -18.48
C GLN A 117 -2.88 -6.76 -19.59
N ARG A 118 -2.20 -5.67 -19.23
CA ARG A 118 -1.55 -4.77 -20.19
C ARG A 118 -0.38 -5.43 -20.90
N GLN A 119 0.43 -6.23 -20.19
CA GLN A 119 1.50 -7.05 -20.78
C GLN A 119 0.94 -8.05 -21.80
N ARG A 120 -0.13 -8.78 -21.45
CA ARG A 120 -0.77 -9.75 -22.35
C ARG A 120 -1.34 -9.14 -23.63
N LYS A 121 -1.84 -7.90 -23.55
CA LYS A 121 -2.36 -7.14 -24.71
C LYS A 121 -1.25 -6.50 -25.53
N ALA A 122 -0.08 -6.27 -24.96
CA ALA A 122 1.05 -5.68 -25.65
C ALA A 122 1.80 -6.74 -26.48
N ARG A 123 1.90 -6.53 -27.80
CA ARG A 123 2.56 -7.45 -28.74
C ARG A 123 4.05 -7.70 -28.43
N ASN A 124 4.66 -6.84 -27.62
CA ASN A 124 6.10 -6.83 -27.32
C ASN A 124 6.42 -7.41 -25.93
N GLY A 125 5.46 -7.98 -25.19
CA GLY A 125 5.67 -8.54 -23.84
C GLY A 125 5.97 -7.51 -22.72
N LEU A 126 6.15 -6.23 -23.09
CA LEU A 126 6.47 -5.14 -22.17
C LEU A 126 5.20 -4.39 -21.74
N ALA A 127 5.02 -4.20 -20.42
CA ALA A 127 3.86 -3.50 -19.85
C ALA A 127 3.82 -2.00 -20.20
N PHE A 128 5.00 -1.38 -20.26
CA PHE A 128 5.19 0.06 -20.37
C PHE A 128 6.32 0.37 -21.35
N GLY A 129 6.14 1.42 -22.15
CA GLY A 129 7.16 1.91 -23.08
C GLY A 129 8.30 2.65 -22.36
N ARG A 130 9.41 2.87 -23.09
CA ARG A 130 10.61 3.56 -22.58
C ARG A 130 10.31 4.97 -22.01
N THR A 131 9.46 5.73 -22.69
CA THR A 131 9.04 7.08 -22.26
C THR A 131 8.23 7.05 -20.96
N THR A 132 7.36 6.05 -20.78
CA THR A 132 6.59 5.88 -19.55
C THR A 132 7.48 5.51 -18.36
N TRP A 133 8.48 4.64 -18.59
CA TRP A 133 9.47 4.28 -17.57
C TRP A 133 10.36 5.46 -17.14
N LEU A 134 10.73 6.32 -18.08
CA LEU A 134 11.44 7.57 -17.77
C LEU A 134 10.56 8.50 -16.92
N GLY A 135 9.27 8.64 -17.27
CA GLY A 135 8.31 9.40 -16.47
C GLY A 135 8.20 8.87 -15.03
N PHE A 136 8.04 7.56 -14.85
CA PHE A 136 8.02 6.95 -13.52
C PHE A 136 9.31 7.18 -12.73
N THR A 137 10.46 7.09 -13.40
CA THR A 137 11.77 7.33 -12.76
C THR A 137 11.87 8.77 -12.24
N VAL A 138 11.43 9.76 -13.04
CA VAL A 138 11.44 11.17 -12.64
C VAL A 138 10.48 11.43 -11.48
N ILE A 139 9.27 10.86 -11.53
CA ILE A 139 8.27 11.00 -10.46
C ILE A 139 8.78 10.38 -9.15
N ILE A 140 9.33 9.18 -9.20
CA ILE A 140 9.89 8.49 -8.02
C ILE A 140 11.06 9.29 -7.45
N LEU A 141 11.94 9.81 -8.31
CA LEU A 141 13.10 10.60 -7.88
C LEU A 141 12.67 11.90 -7.21
N LEU A 142 11.77 12.67 -7.84
CA LEU A 142 11.24 13.91 -7.26
C LEU A 142 10.49 13.65 -5.94
N GLY A 143 9.70 12.57 -5.88
CA GLY A 143 8.95 12.21 -4.67
C GLY A 143 9.86 11.78 -3.53
N LEU A 144 10.87 10.93 -3.79
CA LEU A 144 11.80 10.47 -2.76
C LEU A 144 12.70 11.59 -2.26
N VAL A 145 13.22 12.44 -3.15
CA VAL A 145 14.06 13.57 -2.76
C VAL A 145 13.25 14.56 -1.92
N SER A 146 12.07 14.99 -2.40
CA SER A 146 11.25 15.94 -1.64
C SER A 146 10.82 15.41 -0.26
N ALA A 147 10.44 14.13 -0.17
CA ALA A 147 10.09 13.51 1.11
C ALA A 147 11.30 13.38 2.04
N ALA A 148 12.47 13.00 1.52
CA ALA A 148 13.70 12.87 2.31
C ALA A 148 14.18 14.23 2.82
N THR A 149 14.23 15.24 1.95
CA THR A 149 14.58 16.62 2.31
C THR A 149 13.65 17.16 3.39
N TYR A 150 12.33 17.01 3.23
CA TYR A 150 11.36 17.49 4.22
C TYR A 150 11.46 16.72 5.55
N GLY A 151 11.60 15.39 5.51
CA GLY A 151 11.71 14.55 6.70
C GLY A 151 12.97 14.86 7.53
N MET A 152 14.13 15.01 6.87
CA MET A 152 15.40 15.34 7.52
C MET A 152 15.39 16.74 8.12
N HIS A 153 14.84 17.73 7.41
CA HIS A 153 14.76 19.11 7.86
C HIS A 153 13.87 19.27 9.10
N VAL A 154 12.72 18.59 9.17
CA VAL A 154 11.75 18.80 10.25
C VAL A 154 12.08 18.01 11.53
N ASN A 155 12.81 16.89 11.46
CA ASN A 155 12.81 15.92 12.57
C ASN A 155 14.19 15.43 13.05
N LEU A 156 15.16 15.30 12.16
CA LEU A 156 16.48 14.75 12.49
C LEU A 156 17.53 15.83 12.74
N LEU A 157 17.37 17.00 12.12
CA LEU A 157 18.44 17.96 12.00
C LEU A 157 18.23 19.26 12.79
N ASN A 158 17.04 19.54 13.34
CA ASN A 158 16.70 20.82 14.00
C ASN A 158 17.69 21.33 15.06
N HIS A 159 18.47 20.44 15.69
CA HIS A 159 19.47 20.77 16.71
C HIS A 159 20.90 20.96 16.16
N LEU A 160 21.12 20.75 14.86
CA LEU A 160 22.41 20.85 14.20
C LEU A 160 22.55 22.17 13.43
N ASN A 161 23.80 22.63 13.27
CA ASN A 161 24.11 23.86 12.54
C ASN A 161 23.59 23.78 11.09
N PRO A 162 22.87 24.80 10.58
CA PRO A 162 22.26 24.79 9.24
C PRO A 162 23.20 24.36 8.11
N ILE A 163 24.51 24.65 8.21
CA ILE A 163 25.51 24.23 7.22
C ILE A 163 25.69 22.70 7.21
N LEU A 164 25.71 22.07 8.38
CA LEU A 164 25.84 20.61 8.52
C LEU A 164 24.53 19.91 8.14
N GLN A 165 23.38 20.56 8.36
CA GLN A 165 22.09 20.03 7.94
C GLN A 165 22.02 19.90 6.41
N TRP A 166 22.36 20.97 5.69
CA TRP A 166 22.36 20.99 4.23
C TRP A 166 23.39 20.03 3.62
N SER A 167 24.54 19.84 4.27
CA SER A 167 25.54 18.87 3.78
C SER A 167 25.06 17.43 3.91
N ILE A 168 24.42 17.07 5.02
CA ILE A 168 23.84 15.73 5.22
C ILE A 168 22.70 15.49 4.23
N ILE A 169 21.80 16.46 4.04
CA ILE A 169 20.69 16.36 3.07
C ILE A 169 21.23 16.12 1.66
N PHE A 170 22.23 16.89 1.23
CA PHE A 170 22.82 16.76 -0.10
C PHE A 170 23.43 15.37 -0.33
N VAL A 171 24.14 14.82 0.66
CA VAL A 171 24.72 13.47 0.56
C VAL A 171 23.63 12.42 0.44
N VAL A 172 22.57 12.53 1.23
CA VAL A 172 21.43 11.59 1.20
C VAL A 172 20.69 11.66 -0.12
N ASP A 173 20.44 12.86 -0.65
CA ASP A 173 19.79 13.04 -1.96
C ASP A 173 20.61 12.43 -3.10
N LEU A 174 21.93 12.57 -3.05
CA LEU A 174 22.84 11.97 -4.03
C LEU A 174 22.78 10.42 -3.99
N VAL A 175 22.73 9.85 -2.79
CA VAL A 175 22.54 8.40 -2.60
C VAL A 175 21.18 7.94 -3.14
N ILE A 176 20.10 8.68 -2.85
CA ILE A 176 18.75 8.39 -3.35
C ILE A 176 18.74 8.40 -4.88
N ILE A 177 19.32 9.43 -5.51
CA ILE A 177 19.41 9.54 -6.96
C ILE A 177 20.17 8.35 -7.55
N GLY A 178 21.31 7.96 -6.95
CA GLY A 178 22.11 6.81 -7.39
C GLY A 178 21.35 5.49 -7.30
N VAL A 179 20.65 5.25 -6.19
CA VAL A 179 19.83 4.04 -5.98
C VAL A 179 18.66 4.00 -6.95
N VAL A 180 17.91 5.10 -7.11
CA VAL A 180 16.77 5.18 -8.03
C VAL A 180 17.24 4.96 -9.47
N ALA A 181 18.36 5.57 -9.88
CA ALA A 181 18.93 5.37 -11.21
C ALA A 181 19.31 3.90 -11.46
N LYS A 182 19.84 3.19 -10.45
CA LYS A 182 20.20 1.77 -10.55
C LYS A 182 18.95 0.87 -10.61
N VAL A 183 17.99 1.07 -9.72
CA VAL A 183 16.74 0.27 -9.67
C VAL A 183 15.91 0.43 -10.94
N THR A 184 15.85 1.64 -11.49
CA THR A 184 15.11 1.93 -12.73
C THR A 184 15.93 1.66 -14.00
N ALA A 185 17.21 1.31 -13.91
CA ALA A 185 18.07 1.04 -15.07
C ALA A 185 17.51 -0.10 -15.94
N ASN A 186 17.04 -1.17 -15.30
CA ASN A 186 16.51 -2.35 -16.01
C ASN A 186 15.20 -2.03 -16.75
N GLY A 187 14.30 -1.27 -16.11
CA GLY A 187 13.06 -0.81 -16.75
C GLY A 187 13.30 0.16 -17.92
N ARG A 188 14.31 1.05 -17.81
CA ARG A 188 14.70 1.99 -18.87
C ARG A 188 15.36 1.31 -20.08
N ARG A 189 16.03 0.17 -19.86
CA ARG A 189 16.72 -0.58 -20.92
C ARG A 189 15.83 -1.64 -21.60
N GLN A 190 14.59 -1.84 -21.12
CA GLN A 190 13.60 -2.78 -21.69
C GLN A 190 14.20 -4.18 -21.96
N ILE A 191 15.06 -4.66 -21.07
CA ILE A 191 15.70 -5.96 -21.22
C ILE A 191 14.64 -7.02 -20.90
N SER A 192 14.21 -7.77 -21.90
CA SER A 192 13.43 -8.99 -21.70
C SER A 192 14.39 -10.03 -21.13
N THR A 193 14.33 -10.28 -19.84
CA THR A 193 14.87 -11.53 -19.29
C THR A 193 13.85 -12.60 -19.63
N ASP A 194 14.13 -13.35 -20.70
CA ASP A 194 13.53 -14.65 -20.96
C ASP A 194 13.70 -15.60 -19.76
#